data_AF-A0A485KGK8-F1
#
_entry.id   AF-A0A485KGK8-F1
#
_cell.length_a   1.000
_cell.length_b   1.000
_cell.length_c   1.000
_cell.angle_alpha   90.00
_cell.angle_beta   90.00
_cell.angle_gamma   90.00
#
_symmetry.space_group_name_H-M   'P 1'
#
loop_
_entity.id
_entity.type
_entity.pdbx_description
1 polymer ?
#
loop_
_entity_poly.entity_id
_entity_poly.type
_entity_poly.pdbx_seq_one_letter_code
_entity_poly.pdbx_strand_id
1 'polypeptide(L)'
;MGRRDLTSEEREAILREVFLMSDGSVKKRLPKGFGDYLTGKYNCHQGITEGNMMVSVANKKKGNVGRKPAYTPEEVKEALQKVPLAERSSLRSISAKTGKSSMTTSLTIVQEYR
;
A
#
# COMPACT_ATOMS: atom_id res chain seq x y z
N MET A 1 4.39 -7.27 -22.25
CA MET A 1 4.89 -5.88 -22.25
C MET A 1 4.79 -5.33 -20.83
N GLY A 2 5.92 -5.13 -20.16
CA GLY A 2 5.95 -4.67 -18.77
C GLY A 2 5.41 -3.25 -18.62
N ARG A 3 4.59 -3.01 -17.59
CA ARG A 3 4.03 -1.68 -17.30
C ARG A 3 5.16 -0.77 -16.78
N ARG A 4 5.40 0.35 -17.48
CA ARG A 4 6.32 1.41 -17.05
C ARG A 4 5.69 2.21 -15.93
N ASP A 5 6.47 2.50 -14.89
CA ASP A 5 6.04 3.45 -13.87
C ASP A 5 6.16 4.88 -14.38
N LEU A 6 5.15 5.69 -14.07
CA LEU A 6 5.23 7.12 -14.32
C LEU A 6 6.28 7.77 -13.40
N THR A 7 7.10 8.65 -13.95
CA THR A 7 7.99 9.52 -13.16
C THR A 7 7.17 10.55 -12.39
N SER A 8 7.74 11.17 -11.34
CA SER A 8 7.03 12.23 -10.59
C SER A 8 6.57 13.37 -11.51
N GLU A 9 7.39 13.72 -12.50
CA GLU A 9 7.11 14.75 -13.49
C GLU A 9 5.90 14.38 -14.36
N GLU A 10 5.83 13.13 -14.84
CA GLU A 10 4.69 12.66 -15.63
C GLU A 10 3.40 12.64 -14.79
N ARG A 11 3.51 12.34 -13.49
CA ARG A 11 2.36 12.38 -12.57
C ARG A 11 1.84 13.80 -12.37
N GLU A 12 2.73 14.76 -12.16
CA GLU A 12 2.37 16.17 -12.05
C GLU A 12 1.79 16.72 -13.35
N ALA A 13 2.35 16.35 -14.50
CA ALA A 13 1.85 16.78 -15.80
C ALA A 13 0.41 16.29 -16.04
N ILE A 14 0.11 15.03 -15.73
CA ILE A 14 -1.26 14.49 -15.80
C ILE A 14 -2.21 15.30 -14.90
N LEU A 15 -1.81 15.61 -13.66
CA LEU A 15 -2.64 16.40 -12.76
C LEU A 15 -2.88 17.81 -13.29
N ARG A 16 -1.84 18.48 -13.81
CA ARG A 16 -1.98 19.82 -14.42
C ARG A 16 -2.96 19.80 -15.59
N GLU A 17 -2.92 18.77 -16.43
CA GLU A 17 -3.86 18.64 -17.56
C GLU A 17 -5.29 18.40 -17.11
N VAL A 18 -5.49 17.57 -16.08
CA VAL A 18 -6.81 17.35 -15.46
C VAL A 18 -7.35 18.67 -14.88
N PHE A 19 -6.50 19.45 -14.20
CA PHE A 19 -6.88 20.74 -13.62
C PHE A 19 -7.12 21.82 -14.67
N LEU A 20 -6.33 21.88 -15.74
CA LEU A 20 -6.53 22.83 -16.84
C LEU A 20 -7.85 22.59 -17.57
N MET A 21 -8.31 21.34 -17.58
CA MET A 21 -9.57 20.98 -18.23
C MET A 21 -10.79 21.13 -17.31
N SER A 22 -10.60 21.32 -16.01
CA SER A 22 -11.67 21.78 -15.12
C SER A 22 -11.80 23.29 -15.24
N ASP A 23 -13.00 23.77 -15.56
CA ASP A 23 -13.34 25.17 -15.82
C ASP A 23 -13.44 26.00 -14.53
N GLY A 24 -12.53 25.76 -13.58
CA GLY A 24 -12.59 26.32 -12.22
C GLY A 24 -13.67 25.67 -11.34
N SER A 25 -14.52 24.78 -11.88
CA SER A 25 -15.49 24.01 -11.12
C SER A 25 -15.04 22.56 -10.96
N VAL A 26 -15.30 21.96 -9.79
CA VAL A 26 -15.05 20.53 -9.55
C VAL A 26 -16.10 19.73 -10.32
N LYS A 27 -15.83 19.43 -11.60
CA LYS A 27 -16.72 18.60 -12.42
C LYS A 27 -16.89 17.23 -11.76
N LYS A 28 -18.13 16.73 -11.69
CA LYS A 28 -18.37 15.40 -11.12
C LYS A 28 -17.69 14.29 -11.95
N ARG A 29 -17.43 14.52 -13.23
CA ARG A 29 -16.89 13.54 -14.18
C ARG A 29 -15.87 14.16 -15.12
N LEU A 30 -14.85 13.38 -15.47
CA LEU A 30 -13.96 13.72 -16.57
C LEU A 30 -14.72 13.62 -17.91
N PRO A 31 -14.40 14.49 -18.89
CA PRO A 31 -14.89 14.38 -20.26
C PRO A 31 -14.66 12.98 -20.85
N LYS A 32 -15.65 12.50 -21.61
CA LYS A 32 -15.58 11.22 -22.30
C LYS A 32 -14.36 11.20 -23.24
N GLY A 33 -13.56 10.14 -23.19
CA GLY A 33 -12.36 9.97 -24.01
C GLY A 33 -11.10 10.68 -23.47
N PHE A 34 -11.19 11.46 -22.40
CA PHE A 34 -10.00 12.10 -21.81
C PHE A 34 -9.03 11.08 -21.19
N GLY A 35 -9.55 9.98 -20.66
CA GLY A 35 -8.72 8.88 -20.19
C GLY A 35 -7.90 8.25 -21.31
N ASP A 36 -8.54 8.02 -22.45
CA ASP A 36 -7.87 7.46 -23.64
C ASP A 36 -6.80 8.42 -24.17
N TYR A 37 -7.07 9.74 -24.14
CA TYR A 37 -6.09 10.78 -24.46
C TYR A 37 -4.85 10.72 -23.55
N LEU A 38 -5.05 10.69 -22.23
CA LEU A 38 -3.95 10.59 -21.26
C LEU A 38 -3.17 9.28 -21.41
N THR A 39 -3.88 8.17 -21.64
CA THR A 39 -3.25 6.87 -21.91
C THR A 39 -2.40 6.88 -23.17
N GLY A 40 -2.87 7.49 -24.26
CA GLY A 40 -2.09 7.64 -25.49
C GLY A 40 -0.85 8.53 -25.29
N LYS A 41 -1.01 9.65 -24.58
CA LYS A 41 0.04 10.66 -24.39
C LYS A 41 1.16 10.22 -23.45
N TYR A 42 0.79 9.65 -22.30
CA TYR A 42 1.75 9.25 -21.25
C TYR A 42 2.04 7.75 -21.26
N ASN A 43 1.47 7.00 -22.22
CA ASN A 43 1.56 5.55 -22.31
C ASN A 43 1.29 4.88 -20.93
N CYS A 44 0.24 5.37 -20.26
CA CYS A 44 -0.12 4.97 -18.91
C CYS A 44 -1.51 4.34 -18.85
N HIS A 45 -1.59 3.14 -18.29
CA HIS A 45 -2.87 2.50 -17.95
C HIS A 45 -3.25 2.88 -16.52
N GLN A 46 -3.56 4.15 -16.29
CA GLN A 46 -4.18 4.54 -15.03
C GLN A 46 -5.67 4.26 -15.13
N GLY A 47 -6.16 3.40 -14.25
CA GLY A 47 -7.60 3.23 -14.07
C GLY A 47 -8.19 4.54 -13.59
N ILE A 48 -8.73 5.33 -14.51
CA ILE A 48 -9.71 6.36 -14.19
C ILE A 48 -10.95 5.57 -13.78
N THR A 49 -11.12 5.38 -12.48
CA THR A 49 -12.30 4.72 -11.93
C THR A 49 -13.52 5.48 -12.44
N GLU A 50 -14.40 4.75 -13.13
CA GLU A 50 -15.59 5.26 -13.78
C GLU A 50 -16.32 6.29 -12.90
N GLY A 51 -16.43 7.51 -13.43
CA GLY A 51 -17.48 8.42 -12.99
C GLY A 51 -17.18 9.41 -11.88
N ASN A 52 -15.95 9.54 -11.39
CA ASN A 52 -15.54 10.65 -10.50
C ASN A 52 -14.25 11.31 -11.03
N MET A 53 -14.02 12.62 -10.77
CA MET A 53 -12.75 13.33 -11.05
C MET A 53 -11.54 12.81 -10.22
N MET A 54 -11.54 11.53 -9.86
CA MET A 54 -10.51 10.91 -9.04
C MET A 54 -9.51 10.23 -9.97
N VAL A 55 -8.51 11.00 -10.44
CA VAL A 55 -7.37 10.45 -11.17
C VAL A 55 -6.37 9.92 -10.15
N SER A 56 -6.36 8.60 -9.95
CA SER A 56 -5.41 7.95 -9.04
C SER A 56 -4.08 7.74 -9.74
N VAL A 57 -3.18 8.71 -9.59
CA VAL A 57 -1.81 8.62 -10.09
C VAL A 57 -0.88 7.83 -9.16
N ALA A 58 -1.39 7.19 -8.11
CA ALA A 58 -0.57 6.49 -7.11
C ALA A 58 0.09 5.21 -7.67
N ASN A 59 1.38 5.03 -7.39
CA ASN A 59 2.08 3.77 -7.70
C ASN A 59 1.71 2.69 -6.67
N LYS A 60 0.87 1.72 -7.06
CA LYS A 60 0.48 0.57 -6.22
C LYS A 60 1.46 -0.61 -6.32
N LYS A 61 2.77 -0.33 -6.41
CA LYS A 61 3.79 -1.38 -6.47
C LYS A 61 3.72 -2.31 -5.24
N LYS A 62 3.88 -3.61 -5.51
CA LYS A 62 3.88 -4.69 -4.50
C LYS A 62 4.96 -4.40 -3.45
N GLY A 63 4.56 -4.33 -2.18
CA GLY A 63 5.45 -4.08 -1.03
C GLY A 63 5.29 -2.70 -0.37
N ASN A 64 4.62 -1.75 -1.03
CA ASN A 64 4.27 -0.45 -0.45
C ASN A 64 2.76 -0.25 -0.32
N VAL A 65 2.11 -1.28 0.22
CA VAL A 65 0.67 -1.32 0.49
C VAL A 65 0.45 -1.70 1.96
N GLY A 66 -0.45 -0.98 2.63
CA GLY A 66 -0.85 -1.27 4.01
C GLY A 66 0.05 -0.69 5.11
N ARG A 67 -0.40 -0.85 6.35
CA ARG A 67 0.32 -0.42 7.55
C ARG A 67 1.59 -1.26 7.72
N LYS A 68 2.73 -0.61 7.96
CA LYS A 68 3.99 -1.30 8.27
C LYS A 68 3.88 -2.00 9.64
N PRO A 69 4.42 -3.22 9.79
CA PRO A 69 4.38 -3.92 11.06
C PRO A 69 5.13 -3.12 12.14
N ALA A 70 4.61 -3.14 13.37
CA ALA A 70 5.20 -2.40 14.48
C ALA A 70 6.53 -2.99 14.98
N TYR A 71 6.79 -4.26 14.67
CA TYR A 71 8.00 -4.98 15.04
C TYR A 71 8.48 -5.80 13.86
N THR A 72 9.79 -5.95 13.72
CA THR A 72 10.37 -6.86 12.73
C THR A 72 10.20 -8.32 13.20
N PRO A 73 10.19 -9.31 12.29
CA PRO A 73 10.14 -10.73 12.67
C PRO A 73 11.29 -11.12 13.60
N GLU A 74 12.48 -10.55 13.37
CA GLU A 74 13.69 -10.80 14.16
C GLU A 74 13.54 -10.29 15.60
N GLU A 75 13.02 -9.07 15.80
CA GLU A 75 12.75 -8.50 17.13
C GLU A 75 11.71 -9.31 17.92
N VAL A 76 10.74 -9.93 17.22
CA VAL A 76 9.76 -10.81 17.85
C VAL A 76 10.42 -12.13 18.24
N LYS A 77 11.29 -12.68 17.39
CA LYS A 77 12.03 -13.92 17.62
C LYS A 77 13.02 -13.81 18.78
N GLU A 78 13.77 -12.72 18.87
CA GLU A 78 14.66 -12.47 20.01
C GLU A 78 13.88 -12.37 21.32
N ALA A 79 12.75 -11.65 21.32
CA ALA A 79 11.91 -11.54 22.50
C ALA A 79 11.30 -12.89 22.90
N LEU A 80 10.93 -13.72 21.93
CA LEU A 80 10.49 -15.10 22.16
C LEU A 80 11.61 -15.94 22.78
N GLN A 81 12.82 -15.87 22.24
CA GLN A 81 13.98 -16.62 22.73
C GLN A 81 14.34 -16.29 24.18
N LYS A 82 14.20 -15.02 24.58
CA LYS A 82 14.41 -14.57 25.98
C LYS A 82 13.41 -15.17 26.97
N VAL A 83 12.21 -15.57 26.54
CA VAL A 83 11.22 -16.22 27.42
C VAL A 83 11.60 -17.68 27.62
N PRO A 84 11.80 -18.18 28.86
CA PRO A 84 12.07 -19.59 29.13
C PRO A 84 11.00 -20.51 28.55
N LEU A 85 11.40 -21.68 28.04
CA LEU A 85 10.50 -22.65 27.38
C LEU A 85 9.30 -23.05 28.26
N ALA A 86 9.51 -23.22 29.57
CA ALA A 86 8.47 -23.57 30.53
C ALA A 86 7.32 -22.55 30.59
N GLU A 87 7.58 -21.30 30.20
CA GLU A 87 6.65 -20.18 30.31
C GLU A 87 5.94 -19.86 28.98
N ARG A 88 6.34 -20.53 27.89
CA ARG A 88 5.75 -20.42 26.54
C ARG A 88 4.50 -21.30 26.39
N SER A 89 3.66 -21.36 27.42
CA SER A 89 2.47 -22.24 27.46
C SER A 89 1.35 -21.78 26.53
N SER A 90 1.16 -20.48 26.33
CA SER A 90 0.16 -19.93 25.42
C SER A 90 0.64 -18.63 24.77
N LEU A 91 0.08 -18.27 23.62
CA LEU A 91 0.33 -16.96 22.99
C LEU A 91 -0.01 -15.80 23.94
N ARG A 92 -0.96 -15.99 24.86
CA ARG A 92 -1.33 -14.98 25.85
C ARG A 92 -0.24 -14.81 26.91
N SER A 93 0.33 -15.91 27.44
CA SER A 93 1.42 -15.84 28.42
C SER A 93 2.68 -15.23 27.81
N ILE A 94 2.99 -15.59 26.56
CA ILE A 94 4.11 -15.01 25.81
C ILE A 94 3.89 -13.51 25.58
N SER A 95 2.69 -13.10 25.18
CA SER A 95 2.37 -11.69 24.96
C SER A 95 2.53 -10.86 26.24
N ALA A 96 2.10 -11.41 27.38
CA ALA A 96 2.23 -10.75 28.68
C ALA A 96 3.69 -10.53 29.08
N LYS A 97 4.58 -11.48 28.76
CA LYS A 97 6.01 -11.39 29.12
C LYS A 97 6.85 -10.58 28.13
N THR A 98 6.47 -10.60 26.86
CA THR A 98 7.22 -9.88 25.80
C THR A 98 6.73 -8.45 25.57
N GLY A 99 5.55 -8.10 26.12
CA GLY A 99 4.90 -6.82 25.85
C GLY A 99 4.41 -6.66 24.41
N LYS A 100 4.56 -7.70 23.58
CA LYS A 100 4.13 -7.72 22.18
C LYS A 100 2.74 -8.33 22.07
N SER A 101 1.90 -7.80 21.18
CA SER A 101 0.55 -8.32 20.96
C SER A 101 0.57 -9.80 20.58
N SER A 102 -0.35 -10.59 21.12
CA SER A 102 -0.52 -12.01 20.78
C SER A 102 -0.72 -12.22 19.27
N MET A 103 -1.33 -11.25 18.58
CA MET A 103 -1.51 -11.30 17.13
C MET A 103 -0.17 -11.18 16.38
N THR A 104 0.72 -10.31 16.85
CA THR A 104 2.06 -10.13 16.28
C THR A 104 2.90 -11.39 16.46
N THR A 105 2.89 -11.97 17.66
CA THR A 105 3.63 -13.21 17.95
C THR A 105 3.13 -14.38 17.10
N SER A 106 1.81 -14.49 16.90
CA SER A 106 1.21 -15.55 16.09
C SER A 106 1.64 -15.47 14.63
N LEU A 107 1.65 -14.25 14.06
CA LEU A 107 2.03 -14.03 12.67
C LEU A 107 3.48 -14.43 12.40
N THR A 108 4.40 -14.12 13.32
CA THR A 108 5.81 -14.52 13.20
C THR A 108 5.97 -16.04 13.24
N ILE A 109 5.30 -16.71 14.19
CA ILE A 109 5.34 -18.19 14.28
C ILE A 109 4.82 -18.83 13.00
N VAL A 110 3.69 -18.36 12.47
CA VAL A 110 3.09 -18.92 11.23
C VAL A 110 4.00 -18.71 10.01
N GLN A 111 4.80 -17.64 9.97
CA GLN A 111 5.76 -17.41 8.89
C GLN A 111 7.00 -18.31 8.96
N GLU A 112 7.36 -18.80 10.14
CA GLU A 112 8.57 -19.60 10.34
C GLU A 112 8.34 -21.12 10.11
N TYR A 113 7.09 -21.57 10.14
CA TYR A 113 6.69 -22.98 9.90
C TYR A 113 6.00 -23.20 8.54
N ARG A 114 6.31 -22.39 7.53
CA ARG A 114 5.78 -22.50 6.16
C ARG A 114 6.90 -22.71 5.15
#